data_AF-A0A7M3T504-F1
#
_entry.id   AF-A0A7M3T504-F1
#
_cell.length_a   1.000
_cell.length_b   1.000
_cell.length_c   1.000
_cell.angle_alpha   90.00
_cell.angle_beta   90.00
_cell.angle_gamma   90.00
#
_symmetry.space_group_name_H-M   'P 1'
#
loop_
_entity.id
_entity.type
_entity.pdbx_description
1 polymer ?
#
loop_
_entity_poly.entity_id
_entity_poly.type
_entity_poly.pdbx_seq_one_letter_code
_entity_poly.pdbx_strand_id
1 'polypeptide(L)'
;MTDADVTLTAEQGEVLRAVDRGLAPNSPTRDRGVSLDDLTGVLDLEQADIRRALDALAGFGYVEVDATSAANPLATAVTDRARDWFAGGGGA
;
A
#
# COMPACT_ATOMS: atom_id res chain seq x y z
N MET A 1 -13.67 16.78 14.01
CA MET A 1 -14.20 15.98 12.90
C MET A 1 -13.77 14.56 13.17
N THR A 2 -14.72 13.71 13.53
CA THR A 2 -14.49 12.28 13.75
C THR A 2 -13.80 11.69 12.53
N ASP A 3 -12.61 11.13 12.75
CA ASP A 3 -11.91 10.25 11.82
C ASP A 3 -12.93 9.20 11.40
N ALA A 4 -13.51 9.36 10.22
CA ALA A 4 -14.34 8.32 9.65
C ALA A 4 -13.38 7.18 9.37
N ASP A 5 -13.46 6.11 10.15
CA ASP A 5 -12.74 4.87 9.92
C ASP A 5 -13.07 4.42 8.49
N VAL A 6 -12.22 4.79 7.53
CA VAL A 6 -12.37 4.36 6.13
C VAL A 6 -12.09 2.87 6.15
N THR A 7 -13.16 2.09 6.03
CA THR A 7 -13.04 0.64 5.90
C THR A 7 -12.39 0.35 4.54
N LEU A 8 -11.15 -0.11 4.56
CA LEU A 8 -10.45 -0.58 3.37
C LEU A 8 -11.15 -1.81 2.79
N THR A 9 -11.18 -1.91 1.46
CA THR A 9 -11.61 -3.16 0.80
C THR A 9 -10.60 -4.28 1.05
N ALA A 10 -11.00 -5.53 0.83
CA ALA A 10 -10.09 -6.68 0.93
C ALA A 10 -8.83 -6.49 0.06
N GLU A 11 -9.01 -6.05 -1.19
CA GLU A 11 -7.93 -5.77 -2.15
C GLU A 11 -6.99 -4.65 -1.65
N GLN A 12 -7.56 -3.55 -1.13
CA GLN A 12 -6.77 -2.45 -0.56
C GLN A 12 -5.97 -2.92 0.67
N GLY A 13 -6.57 -3.74 1.52
CA GLY A 13 -5.88 -4.34 2.66
C GLY A 13 -4.75 -5.27 2.24
N GLU A 14 -4.94 -6.08 1.19
CA GLU A 14 -3.90 -6.95 0.64
C GLU A 14 -2.73 -6.15 0.04
N VAL A 15 -3.03 -5.13 -0.77
CA VAL A 15 -2.02 -4.23 -1.33
C VAL A 15 -1.24 -3.52 -0.22
N LEU A 16 -1.92 -3.03 0.81
CA LEU A 16 -1.28 -2.36 1.94
C LEU A 16 -0.33 -3.31 2.69
N ARG A 17 -0.74 -4.56 2.94
CA ARG A 17 0.12 -5.59 3.56
C ARG A 17 1.30 -5.97 2.69
N ALA A 18 1.12 -6.02 1.36
CA ALA A 18 2.20 -6.30 0.43
C ALA A 18 3.24 -5.17 0.39
N VAL A 19 2.78 -3.90 0.40
CA VAL A 19 3.65 -2.74 0.53
C VAL A 19 4.42 -2.76 1.85
N ASP A 20 3.74 -3.00 2.98
CA ASP A 20 4.39 -3.10 4.31
C ASP A 20 5.47 -4.19 4.32
N ARG A 21 5.18 -5.37 3.78
CA ARG A 21 6.16 -6.45 3.65
C ARG A 21 7.32 -6.07 2.75
N GLY A 22 7.05 -5.37 1.65
CA GLY A 22 8.08 -4.88 0.74
C GLY A 22 8.96 -3.79 1.38
N LEU A 23 8.44 -3.00 2.30
CA LEU A 23 9.21 -1.98 3.03
C LEU A 23 9.81 -2.49 4.34
N ALA A 24 9.60 -3.76 4.68
CA ALA A 24 10.13 -4.37 5.88
C ALA A 24 11.67 -4.31 5.93
N PRO A 25 12.28 -4.31 7.13
CA PRO A 25 13.71 -4.09 7.29
C PRO A 25 14.64 -4.98 6.47
N ASN A 26 14.19 -6.20 6.16
CA ASN A 26 14.94 -7.25 5.46
C ASN A 26 14.54 -7.41 3.98
N SER A 27 13.67 -6.53 3.47
CA SER A 27 13.17 -6.64 2.11
C SER A 27 14.14 -5.99 1.11
N PRO A 28 14.37 -6.60 -0.07
CA PRO A 28 15.19 -6.00 -1.12
C PRO A 28 14.61 -4.70 -1.71
N THR A 29 13.32 -4.45 -1.50
CA THR A 29 12.62 -3.25 -1.98
C THR A 29 12.63 -2.09 -0.98
N ARG A 30 13.12 -2.30 0.25
CA ARG A 30 13.10 -1.30 1.32
C ARG A 30 13.71 0.05 0.93
N ASP A 31 14.92 0.03 0.35
CA ASP A 31 15.67 1.26 0.06
C ASP A 31 15.25 1.92 -1.26
N ARG A 32 14.64 1.15 -2.17
CA ARG A 32 14.24 1.61 -3.51
C ARG A 32 12.74 1.90 -3.66
N GLY A 33 11.93 1.53 -2.66
CA GLY A 33 10.47 1.53 -2.75
C GLY A 33 9.92 0.28 -3.44
N VAL A 34 8.65 0.02 -3.19
CA VAL A 34 7.89 -1.10 -3.77
C VAL A 34 7.20 -0.60 -5.05
N SER A 35 7.54 -1.18 -6.20
CA SER A 35 6.91 -0.82 -7.46
C SER A 35 5.59 -1.55 -7.69
N LEU A 36 4.83 -1.06 -8.68
CA LEU A 36 3.64 -1.76 -9.14
C LEU A 36 3.98 -3.17 -9.63
N ASP A 37 5.11 -3.33 -10.32
CA ASP A 37 5.58 -4.63 -10.81
C ASP A 37 5.91 -5.58 -9.65
N ASP A 38 6.56 -5.09 -8.60
CA ASP A 38 6.85 -5.88 -7.40
C ASP A 38 5.57 -6.42 -6.75
N LEU A 39 4.52 -5.57 -6.69
CA LEU A 39 3.20 -5.95 -6.15
C LEU A 39 2.50 -6.97 -7.05
N THR A 40 2.52 -6.80 -8.37
CA THR A 40 1.95 -7.80 -9.30
C THR A 40 2.65 -9.15 -9.24
N GLY A 41 3.92 -9.18 -8.84
CA GLY A 41 4.66 -10.42 -8.67
C GLY A 41 4.29 -11.23 -7.42
N VAL A 42 3.63 -10.60 -6.44
CA VAL A 42 3.29 -11.23 -5.15
C VAL A 42 1.80 -11.30 -4.86
N LEU A 43 0.98 -10.48 -5.53
CA LEU A 43 -0.47 -10.47 -5.40
C LEU A 43 -1.10 -11.19 -6.59
N ASP A 44 -2.15 -11.98 -6.33
CA ASP A 44 -2.98 -12.60 -7.37
C ASP A 44 -4.07 -11.63 -7.83
N LEU A 45 -3.66 -10.43 -8.24
CA LEU A 45 -4.54 -9.33 -8.67
C LEU A 45 -4.06 -8.77 -10.00
N GLU A 46 -4.99 -8.25 -10.81
CA GLU A 46 -4.61 -7.54 -12.02
C GLU A 46 -3.87 -6.25 -11.68
N GLN A 47 -2.89 -5.88 -12.52
CA GLN A 47 -2.08 -4.67 -12.31
C GLN A 47 -2.95 -3.39 -12.21
N ALA A 48 -4.07 -3.34 -12.94
CA ALA A 48 -5.01 -2.23 -12.89
C ALA A 48 -5.70 -2.10 -11.52
N ASP A 49 -6.05 -3.23 -10.89
CA ASP A 49 -6.68 -3.25 -9.58
C ASP A 49 -5.70 -2.87 -8.49
N ILE A 50 -4.45 -3.37 -8.57
CA ILE A 50 -3.36 -2.96 -7.67
C ILE A 50 -3.10 -1.46 -7.79
N ARG A 51 -3.04 -0.92 -9.02
CA ARG A 51 -2.84 0.51 -9.26
C ARG A 51 -3.95 1.33 -8.59
N ARG A 52 -5.21 0.94 -8.79
CA ARG A 52 -6.37 1.62 -8.23
C ARG A 52 -6.40 1.55 -6.71
N ALA A 53 -6.07 0.40 -6.14
CA ALA A 53 -5.97 0.22 -4.69
C ALA A 53 -4.83 1.05 -4.10
N LEU A 54 -3.65 1.08 -4.74
CA LEU A 54 -2.51 1.88 -4.30
C LEU A 54 -2.81 3.38 -4.37
N ASP A 55 -3.44 3.86 -5.44
CA ASP A 55 -3.88 5.26 -5.55
C ASP A 55 -4.89 5.63 -4.46
N ALA A 56 -5.81 4.72 -4.14
CA ALA A 56 -6.77 4.92 -3.06
C ALA A 56 -6.06 4.98 -1.69
N LEU A 57 -5.14 4.05 -1.42
CA LEU A 57 -4.36 4.03 -0.18
C LEU A 57 -3.52 5.30 -0.03
N ALA A 58 -2.92 5.80 -1.11
CA ALA A 58 -2.18 7.05 -1.12
C ALA A 58 -3.11 8.25 -0.86
N GLY A 59 -4.28 8.30 -1.51
CA GLY A 59 -5.28 9.34 -1.31
C GLY A 59 -5.89 9.36 0.09
N PHE A 60 -6.00 8.19 0.72
CA PHE A 60 -6.42 8.04 2.11
C PHE A 60 -5.28 8.22 3.13
N GLY A 61 -4.03 8.37 2.66
CA GLY A 61 -2.86 8.59 3.50
C GLY A 61 -2.38 7.35 4.26
N TYR A 62 -2.61 6.13 3.75
CA TYR A 62 -2.06 4.88 4.30
C TYR A 62 -0.63 4.61 3.81
N VAL A 63 -0.28 5.11 2.63
CA VAL A 63 1.04 4.95 2.03
C VAL A 63 1.52 6.26 1.44
N GLU A 64 2.83 6.44 1.41
CA GLU A 64 3.47 7.48 0.60
C GLU A 64 3.89 6.88 -0.73
N VAL A 65 3.53 7.55 -1.82
CA VAL A 65 3.88 7.14 -3.18
C VAL A 65 4.73 8.23 -3.81
N ASP A 66 5.90 7.84 -4.29
CA ASP A 66 6.68 8.67 -5.18
C ASP A 66 6.08 8.63 -6.59
N ALA A 67 5.46 9.75 -6.96
CA ALA A 67 4.80 9.94 -8.25
C ALA A 67 5.75 10.42 -9.36
N THR A 68 7.07 10.41 -9.13
CA THR A 68 8.09 10.83 -10.12
C THR A 68 7.92 10.07 -11.45
N SER A 69 7.38 8.86 -11.43
CA SER A 69 6.95 8.14 -12.64
C SER A 69 5.46 7.80 -12.60
N ALA A 70 4.64 8.53 -13.36
CA ALA A 70 3.19 8.27 -13.46
C ALA A 70 2.87 6.86 -13.99
N ALA A 71 3.79 6.27 -14.76
CA ALA A 71 3.67 4.93 -15.34
C ALA A 71 4.07 3.81 -14.37
N ASN A 72 4.94 4.09 -13.39
CA ASN A 72 5.34 3.11 -12.38
C ASN A 72 5.45 3.78 -11.01
N PRO A 73 4.32 3.92 -10.28
CA PRO A 73 4.32 4.48 -8.93
C PRO A 73 5.17 3.62 -7.99
N LEU A 74 5.92 4.26 -7.10
CA LEU A 74 6.70 3.58 -6.07
C LEU A 74 6.13 3.89 -4.70
N ALA A 75 5.69 2.87 -3.96
CA ALA A 75 5.34 3.03 -2.56
C ALA A 75 6.63 3.08 -1.73
N THR A 76 6.89 4.21 -1.07
CA THR A 76 8.15 4.49 -0.37
C THR A 76 8.02 4.37 1.14
N ALA A 77 6.82 4.58 1.68
CA ALA A 77 6.56 4.47 3.11
C ALA A 77 5.14 3.97 3.39
N VAL A 78 5.00 3.28 4.52
CA VAL A 78 3.72 3.03 5.19
C VAL A 78 3.57 4.08 6.29
N THR A 79 2.43 4.78 6.32
CA THR A 79 2.20 5.86 7.28
C THR A 79 1.77 5.32 8.64
N ASP A 80 1.75 6.19 9.65
CA ASP A 80 1.24 5.81 10.98
C ASP A 80 -0.23 5.40 10.94
N ARG A 81 -1.04 5.99 10.04
CA ARG A 81 -2.44 5.58 9.83
C ARG A 81 -2.56 4.10 9.44
N ALA A 82 -1.66 3.62 8.59
CA ALA A 82 -1.64 2.21 8.22
C ALA A 82 -1.18 1.30 9.36
N ARG A 83 -0.25 1.75 10.19
CA ARG A 83 0.15 1.03 11.41
C ARG A 83 -1.00 0.89 12.39
N ASP A 84 -1.76 1.95 12.59
CA ASP A 84 -2.96 1.93 13.44
C ASP A 84 -4.01 0.95 12.89
N TRP A 85 -4.21 0.92 11.56
CA TRP A 85 -5.09 -0.06 10.93
C TRP A 85 -4.62 -1.50 11.10
N PHE A 86 -3.32 -1.78 10.98
CA PHE A 86 -2.78 -3.11 11.27
C PHE A 86 -2.98 -3.52 12.73
N ALA A 87 -2.74 -2.59 13.67
CA ALA A 87 -2.92 -2.83 15.10
C ALA A 87 -4.40 -3.00 15.49
N GLY A 88 -5.31 -2.33 14.77
CA GLY A 88 -6.77 -2.42 14.95
C GLY A 88 -7.41 -3.67 14.39
N GLY A 89 -6.64 -4.62 13.83
CA GLY A 89 -7.19 -5.84 13.24
C GLY A 89 -7.72 -5.66 11.82
N GLY A 90 -7.04 -4.80 11.05
CA GLY A 90 -7.38 -4.37 9.69
C GLY A 90 -8.16 -5.38 8.84
N GLY A 91 -9.48 -5.20 8.84
CA GLY A 91 -10.47 -5.92 8.03
C GLY A 91 -10.79 -7.32 8.56
N ALA A 92 -11.99 -7.46 9.12
CA ALA A 92 -12.65 -8.75 9.36
C ALA A 92 -12.97 -9.47 8.04
#